data_AF-A0A530L6T5-F1
#
_entry.id   AF-A0A530L6T5-F1
#
_cell.length_a   1.000
_cell.length_b   1.000
_cell.length_c   1.000
_cell.angle_alpha   90.00
_cell.angle_beta   90.00
_cell.angle_gamma   90.00
#
_symmetry.space_group_name_H-M   'P 1'
#
loop_
_entity.id
_entity.type
_entity.pdbx_description
1 polymer ?
#
loop_
_entity_poly.entity_id
_entity_poly.type
_entity_poly.pdbx_seq_one_letter_code
_entity_poly.pdbx_strand_id
1 'polypeptide(L)'
;QMFRSKGKLNADGAAKRPRGGFFLQGLLVAISNPKTLVFFGAFFPQFIAPEGNYALQIGVMGLTAMIFAAVSDSTYALAAGRAGRLLSAGRVKLLSRISGSFL
;
A
#
# COMPACT_ATOMS: atom_id res chain seq x y z
N GLN A 1 17.97 24.15 -6.45
CA GLN A 1 17.66 24.06 -7.89
C GLN A 1 16.45 23.15 -8.21
N MET A 2 15.41 23.12 -7.36
CA MET A 2 14.19 22.31 -7.62
C MET A 2 13.27 22.90 -8.70
N PHE A 3 13.41 24.19 -9.04
CA PHE A 3 12.67 24.85 -10.13
C PHE A 3 13.08 24.42 -11.54
N ARG A 4 14.17 23.65 -11.69
CA ARG A 4 14.72 23.22 -12.99
C ARG A 4 14.66 21.72 -13.22
N SER A 5 14.00 20.96 -12.34
CA SER A 5 13.63 19.59 -12.67
C SER A 5 12.56 19.66 -13.75
N LYS A 6 12.99 19.60 -15.01
CA LYS A 6 12.15 19.16 -16.11
C LYS A 6 11.77 17.73 -15.74
N GLY A 7 10.67 17.59 -14.99
CA GLY A 7 9.98 16.33 -14.81
C GLY A 7 9.61 15.85 -16.19
N LYS A 8 10.53 15.11 -16.82
CA LYS A 8 10.21 14.19 -17.89
C LYS A 8 9.26 13.21 -17.21
N LEU A 9 7.97 13.48 -17.35
CA LEU A 9 6.96 12.44 -17.26
C LEU A 9 7.46 11.42 -18.28
N ASN A 10 8.16 10.39 -17.83
CA ASN A 10 8.51 9.27 -18.68
C ASN A 10 7.18 8.77 -19.22
N ALA A 11 6.89 9.12 -20.48
CA ALA A 11 5.72 8.66 -21.20
C ALA A 11 5.72 7.13 -21.30
N ASP A 12 6.87 6.50 -21.02
CA ASP A 12 7.03 5.06 -20.93
C ASP A 12 6.41 4.43 -19.68
N GLY A 13 6.05 5.20 -18.63
CA GLY A 13 5.12 4.85 -17.53
C GLY A 13 5.27 3.52 -16.79
N ALA A 14 6.20 2.66 -17.19
CA ALA A 14 6.31 1.29 -16.76
C ALA A 14 7.22 1.29 -15.54
N ALA A 15 6.61 1.21 -14.36
CA ALA A 15 7.32 0.93 -13.13
C ALA A 15 8.29 -0.23 -13.37
N LYS A 16 9.58 0.00 -13.11
CA LYS A 16 10.63 -1.00 -13.32
C LYS A 16 10.25 -2.23 -12.50
N ARG A 17 10.02 -3.36 -13.18
CA ARG A 17 9.60 -4.59 -12.50
C ARG A 17 10.70 -5.01 -11.52
N PRO A 18 10.38 -5.22 -10.24
CA PRO A 18 11.35 -5.74 -9.27
C PRO A 18 11.83 -7.12 -9.70
N ARG A 19 13.11 -7.43 -9.43
CA ARG A 19 13.75 -8.71 -9.82
C ARG A 19 13.05 -9.95 -9.26
N GLY A 20 12.32 -9.82 -8.16
CA GLY A 20 11.51 -10.89 -7.54
C GLY A 20 10.00 -10.79 -7.77
N GLY A 21 9.55 -9.89 -8.66
CA GLY A 21 8.13 -9.64 -8.87
C GLY A 21 7.48 -8.78 -7.79
N PHE A 22 6.31 -8.21 -8.12
CA PHE A 22 5.60 -7.30 -7.22
C PHE A 22 5.08 -7.98 -5.96
N PHE A 23 4.76 -9.28 -6.03
CA PHE A 23 4.35 -10.06 -4.87
C PHE A 23 5.46 -10.12 -3.81
N LEU A 24 6.68 -10.54 -4.19
CA LEU A 24 7.78 -10.65 -3.23
C LEU A 24 8.17 -9.28 -2.68
N GLN A 25 8.17 -8.24 -3.52
CA GLN A 25 8.40 -6.87 -3.06
C GLN A 25 7.34 -6.45 -2.03
N GLY A 26 6.05 -6.69 -2.30
CA GLY A 26 4.96 -6.40 -1.39
C GLY A 26 5.06 -7.17 -0.07
N LEU A 27 5.38 -8.46 -0.14
CA LEU A 27 5.60 -9.31 1.03
C LEU A 27 6.74 -8.79 1.91
N LEU A 28 7.88 -8.44 1.30
CA LEU A 28 9.02 -7.91 2.03
C LEU A 28 8.70 -6.55 2.66
N VAL A 29 7.97 -5.68 1.97
CA VAL A 29 7.53 -4.39 2.53
C VAL A 29 6.57 -4.61 3.71
N ALA A 30 5.64 -5.56 3.60
CA ALA A 30 4.72 -5.89 4.68
C ALA A 30 5.45 -6.44 5.91
N ILE A 31 6.38 -7.39 5.74
CA ILE A 31 7.17 -7.97 6.84
C ILE A 31 8.10 -6.91 7.45
N SER A 32 8.68 -6.03 6.63
CA SER A 32 9.59 -4.96 7.09
C SER A 32 8.87 -3.83 7.83
N ASN A 33 7.53 -3.88 7.97
CA ASN A 33 6.75 -2.89 8.69
C ASN A 33 6.52 -3.35 10.15
N PRO A 34 7.43 -3.03 11.10
CA PRO A 34 7.33 -3.50 12.47
C PRO A 34 6.08 -2.96 13.18
N LYS A 35 5.56 -1.80 12.75
CA LYS A 35 4.35 -1.21 13.34
C LYS A 35 3.15 -2.14 13.20
N THR A 36 3.05 -2.82 12.07
CA THR A 36 1.94 -3.75 11.79
C THR A 36 2.02 -4.98 12.69
N LEU A 37 3.21 -5.57 12.83
CA LEU A 37 3.45 -6.71 13.71
C LEU A 37 3.21 -6.35 15.18
N VAL A 38 3.69 -5.20 15.64
CA VAL A 38 3.48 -4.71 17.00
C VAL A 38 1.99 -4.46 17.27
N PHE A 39 1.28 -3.84 16.32
CA PHE A 39 -0.16 -3.59 16.45
C PHE A 39 -0.94 -4.91 16.61
N PHE A 40 -0.73 -5.88 15.70
CA PHE A 40 -1.44 -7.15 15.79
C PHE A 40 -1.01 -7.98 17.00
N GLY A 41 0.26 -7.96 17.37
CA GLY A 41 0.76 -8.64 18.58
C GLY A 41 0.14 -8.11 19.87
N ALA A 42 -0.18 -6.81 19.93
CA ALA A 42 -0.87 -6.22 21.08
C ALA A 42 -2.40 -6.40 21.03
N PHE A 43 -2.98 -6.47 19.82
CA PHE A 43 -4.43 -6.49 19.64
C PHE A 43 -5.00 -7.91 19.66
N PHE A 44 -4.39 -8.87 18.96
CA PHE A 44 -4.91 -10.23 18.81
C PHE A 44 -5.14 -10.97 20.13
N PRO A 45 -4.25 -10.90 21.15
CA PRO A 45 -4.47 -11.60 22.41
C PRO A 45 -5.79 -11.26 23.10
N GLN A 46 -6.36 -10.08 22.86
CA GLN A 46 -7.62 -9.64 23.46
C GLN A 46 -8.86 -10.37 22.90
N PHE A 47 -8.74 -10.99 21.72
CA PHE A 47 -9.82 -11.69 21.03
C PHE A 47 -9.60 -13.20 20.97
N ILE A 48 -8.49 -13.69 21.51
CA ILE A 48 -8.16 -15.11 21.57
C ILE A 48 -8.81 -15.70 22.83
N ALA A 49 -9.60 -16.75 22.65
CA ALA A 49 -10.09 -17.53 23.76
C ALA A 49 -8.93 -18.33 24.38
N PRO A 50 -8.80 -18.36 25.72
CA PRO A 50 -7.76 -19.15 26.40
C PRO A 50 -7.88 -20.67 26.12
N GLU A 51 -9.09 -21.10 25.79
CA GLU A 51 -9.45 -22.47 25.47
C GLU A 51 -9.27 -22.72 23.96
N GLY A 52 -8.59 -23.81 23.58
CA GLY A 52 -8.51 -24.27 22.18
C GLY A 52 -7.17 -24.00 21.47
N ASN A 53 -7.17 -24.09 20.13
CA ASN A 53 -5.95 -24.00 19.32
C ASN A 53 -5.59 -22.54 18.96
N TYR A 54 -4.58 -22.01 19.63
CA TYR A 54 -4.04 -20.66 19.41
C TYR A 54 -3.62 -20.38 17.96
N ALA A 55 -2.95 -21.32 17.30
CA ALA A 55 -2.47 -21.11 15.94
C ALA A 55 -3.63 -20.94 14.95
N LEU A 56 -4.72 -21.70 15.15
CA LEU A 56 -5.91 -21.59 14.31
C LEU A 56 -6.64 -20.26 14.55
N GLN A 57 -6.80 -19.83 15.80
CA GLN A 57 -7.44 -18.54 16.11
C GLN A 57 -6.65 -17.36 15.54
N ILE A 58 -5.33 -17.34 15.75
CA ILE A 58 -4.42 -16.33 15.18
C ILE A 58 -4.47 -16.38 13.65
N GLY A 59 -4.47 -17.58 13.06
CA GLY A 59 -4.54 -17.78 11.61
C GLY A 59 -5.83 -17.21 11.01
N VAL A 60 -6.99 -17.49 11.62
CA VAL A 60 -8.29 -16.96 11.16
C VAL A 60 -8.34 -15.43 11.27
N MET A 61 -7.88 -14.86 12.38
CA MET A 61 -7.85 -13.41 12.56
C MET A 61 -6.90 -12.72 11.56
N GLY A 62 -5.69 -13.26 11.40
CA GLY A 62 -4.69 -12.76 10.46
C GLY A 62 -5.18 -12.82 9.01
N LEU A 63 -5.76 -13.96 8.60
CA LEU A 63 -6.34 -14.13 7.27
C LEU A 63 -7.49 -13.15 7.02
N THR A 64 -8.38 -12.97 8.00
CA THR A 64 -9.50 -12.02 7.90
C THR A 64 -8.97 -10.60 7.70
N ALA A 65 -8.00 -10.17 8.51
CA ALA A 65 -7.38 -8.85 8.38
C ALA A 65 -6.69 -8.66 7.02
N MET A 66 -5.96 -9.67 6.53
CA MET A 66 -5.31 -9.63 5.22
C MET A 66 -6.32 -9.51 4.07
N ILE A 67 -7.46 -10.20 4.13
CA ILE A 67 -8.52 -10.09 3.13
C ILE A 67 -9.07 -8.66 3.11
N PHE A 68 -9.38 -8.09 4.27
CA PHE A 68 -9.87 -6.71 4.38
C PHE A 68 -8.86 -5.71 3.81
N ALA A 69 -7.58 -5.85 4.14
CA ALA A 69 -6.51 -5.01 3.61
C ALA A 69 -6.43 -5.15 2.08
N ALA A 70 -6.39 -6.37 1.56
CA ALA A 70 -6.29 -6.63 0.12
C ALA A 70 -7.49 -6.05 -0.65
N VAL A 71 -8.71 -6.19 -0.13
CA VAL A 71 -9.92 -5.61 -0.74
C VAL A 71 -9.85 -4.08 -0.73
N SER A 72 -9.46 -3.49 0.39
CA SER A 72 -9.35 -2.02 0.54
C SER A 72 -8.31 -1.45 -0.42
N ASP A 73 -7.11 -2.04 -0.44
CA ASP A 73 -6.01 -1.61 -1.30
C ASP A 73 -6.32 -1.83 -2.78
N SER A 74 -6.96 -2.96 -3.13
CA SER A 74 -7.38 -3.22 -4.51
C SER A 74 -8.44 -2.21 -4.96
N THR A 75 -9.40 -1.90 -4.10
CA THR A 75 -10.43 -0.89 -4.38
C THR A 75 -9.78 0.47 -4.61
N TYR A 76 -8.83 0.86 -3.74
CA TYR A 76 -8.08 2.10 -3.89
C TYR A 76 -7.24 2.11 -5.17
N ALA A 77 -6.53 1.03 -5.48
CA ALA A 77 -5.71 0.92 -6.68
C ALA A 77 -6.55 1.00 -7.97
N LEU A 78 -7.71 0.35 -8.01
CA LEU A 78 -8.64 0.42 -9.13
C LEU A 78 -9.26 1.82 -9.27
N ALA A 79 -9.64 2.44 -8.16
CA ALA A 79 -10.16 3.81 -8.15
C ALA A 79 -9.10 4.81 -8.64
N ALA A 80 -7.88 4.72 -8.13
CA ALA A 80 -6.74 5.54 -8.54
C ALA A 80 -6.37 5.30 -10.01
N GLY A 81 -6.41 4.04 -10.48
CA GLY A 81 -6.19 3.70 -11.88
C GLY A 81 -7.24 4.30 -12.82
N ARG A 82 -8.53 4.32 -12.41
CA ARG A 82 -9.58 4.99 -13.17
C ARG A 82 -9.46 6.52 -13.12
N ALA A 83 -9.22 7.09 -11.95
CA ALA A 83 -9.01 8.53 -11.79
C ALA A 83 -7.81 9.02 -12.60
N GLY A 84 -6.70 8.27 -12.59
CA GLY A 84 -5.50 8.55 -13.38
C GLY A 84 -5.74 8.58 -14.89
N ARG A 85 -6.67 7.76 -15.41
CA ARG A 85 -7.09 7.81 -16.83
C ARG A 85 -7.92 9.05 -17.16
N LEU A 86 -8.65 9.59 -16.18
CA LEU A 86 -9.49 10.78 -16.33
C LEU A 86 -8.73 12.09 -16.05
N LEU A 87 -7.59 12.01 -15.38
CA LEU A 87 -6.74 13.15 -15.03
C LEU A 87 -5.81 13.52 -16.19
N SER A 88 -6.08 14.67 -16.81
CA SER A 88 -5.15 15.28 -17.77
C SER A 88 -3.81 15.63 -17.10
N ALA A 89 -2.70 15.50 -17.84
CA ALA A 89 -1.35 15.82 -17.41
C ALA A 89 -1.22 17.23 -16.80
N GLY A 90 -2.07 18.19 -17.20
CA GLY A 90 -2.12 19.53 -16.63
C GLY A 90 -2.59 19.57 -15.17
N ARG A 91 -3.59 18.74 -14.82
CA ARG A 91 -4.14 18.65 -13.45
C ARG A 91 -3.18 17.91 -12.51
N VAL A 92 -2.52 16.87 -13.00
CA VAL A 92 -1.48 16.15 -12.24
C VAL A 92 -0.31 17.07 -11.90
N LYS A 93 0.11 17.94 -12.84
CA LYS A 93 1.18 18.92 -12.63
C LYS A 93 0.80 20.05 -11.65
N LEU A 94 -0.47 20.46 -11.65
CA LEU A 94 -0.98 21.44 -10.68
C LEU A 94 -1.05 20.84 -9.28
N LEU A 95 -1.57 19.61 -9.14
CA LEU A 95 -1.62 18.89 -7.88
C LEU A 95 -0.23 18.65 -7.29
N SER A 96 0.72 18.17 -8.10
CA SER A 96 2.11 17.97 -7.64
C SER A 96 2.82 19.26 -7.25
N ARG A 97 2.45 20.40 -7.85
CA ARG A 97 2.93 21.72 -7.39
C ARG A 97 2.33 22.11 -6.04
N ILE A 98 1.03 21.93 -5.84
CA ILE A 98 0.36 22.26 -4.56
C ILE A 98 0.89 21.35 -3.44
N SER A 99 0.99 20.04 -3.68
CA SER A 99 1.55 19.08 -2.72
C SER A 99 3.01 19.40 -2.38
N GLY A 100 3.82 19.81 -3.36
CA GLY A 100 5.20 20.25 -3.13
C GLY A 100 5.35 21.66 -2.54
N SER A 101 4.25 22.40 -2.37
CA SER A 101 4.21 23.70 -1.68
C SER A 101 3.81 23.55 -0.20
N PHE A 102 3.14 22.45 0.14
CA PHE A 102 2.62 22.15 1.48
C PHE A 102 3.56 21.24 2.31
N LEU A 103 4.64 20.76 1.70
CA LEU A 103 5.77 20.05 2.32
C LEU A 103 7.01 20.94 2.28
#